data_AF-A0A242CH41-F1
#
_entry.id   AF-A0A242CH41-F1
#
_cell.length_a   1.000
_cell.length_b   1.000
_cell.length_c   1.000
_cell.angle_alpha   90.00
_cell.angle_beta   90.00
_cell.angle_gamma   90.00
#
_symmetry.space_group_name_H-M   'P 1'
#
loop_
_entity.id
_entity.type
_entity.pdbx_description
1 polymer ?
#
loop_
_entity_poly.entity_id
_entity_poly.type
_entity_poly.pdbx_seq_one_letter_code
_entity_poly.pdbx_strand_id
1 'polypeptide(L)'
;MVKKSKKATDLIDGVNEEVEEIVEDLNEQEDDGRLFPGGPNEEEIEELKVKTGGELFMTRIIDSYYLWRPLKRLEYREIMRIENADSYFREEKICEKCVVYPKNVAKELRLGRAGIATLLSEVISEESGFTNNVQSMKL
;
A
#
# COMPACT_ATOMS: atom_id res chain seq x y z
N MET A 1 37.65 9.45 12.85
CA MET A 1 37.17 8.08 13.12
C MET A 1 35.66 8.17 13.38
N VAL A 2 34.85 8.07 12.33
CA VAL A 2 33.39 8.30 12.39
C VAL A 2 32.74 7.02 12.91
N LYS A 3 32.21 7.05 14.14
CA LYS A 3 31.39 5.98 14.70
C LYS A 3 30.07 5.96 13.93
N LYS A 4 29.94 5.12 12.89
CA LYS A 4 28.63 4.81 12.31
C LYS A 4 27.76 4.21 13.42
N SER A 5 26.63 4.87 13.66
CA SER A 5 25.67 4.56 14.70
C SER A 5 25.07 3.18 14.46
N LYS A 6 25.42 2.20 15.32
CA LYS A 6 24.87 0.82 15.30
C LYS A 6 23.34 0.76 15.36
N LYS A 7 22.70 1.81 15.87
CA LYS A 7 21.25 1.85 16.09
C LYS A 7 20.42 1.80 14.79
N ALA A 8 20.95 2.29 13.67
CA ALA A 8 20.19 2.35 12.41
C ALA A 8 20.24 1.03 11.62
N THR A 9 21.30 0.23 11.78
CA THR A 9 21.43 -1.09 11.14
C THR A 9 20.52 -2.12 11.81
N ASP A 10 20.48 -2.11 13.15
CA ASP A 10 19.64 -3.04 13.93
C ASP A 10 18.13 -2.81 13.69
N LEU A 11 17.74 -1.61 13.25
CA LEU A 11 16.35 -1.23 12.91
C LEU A 11 15.94 -1.66 11.50
N ILE A 12 16.88 -1.78 10.56
CA ILE A 12 16.61 -2.22 9.18
C ILE A 12 16.56 -3.74 9.12
N ASP A 13 17.44 -4.41 9.87
CA ASP A 13 17.47 -5.88 9.94
C ASP A 13 16.19 -6.43 10.59
N GLY A 14 15.66 -5.77 11.63
CA GLY A 14 14.39 -6.17 12.26
C GLY A 14 13.15 -5.99 11.37
N VAL A 15 13.12 -4.97 10.51
CA VAL A 15 12.02 -4.79 9.53
C VAL A 15 12.09 -5.86 8.45
N ASN A 16 13.29 -6.29 8.06
CA ASN A 16 13.46 -7.32 7.05
C ASN A 16 13.09 -8.71 7.58
N GLU A 17 13.43 -9.01 8.84
CA GLU A 17 13.00 -10.24 9.54
C GLU A 17 11.47 -10.28 9.74
N GLU A 18 10.82 -9.18 10.12
CA GLU A 18 9.35 -9.11 10.22
C GLU A 18 8.66 -9.31 8.86
N VAL A 19 9.25 -8.78 7.78
CA VAL A 19 8.75 -9.01 6.42
C VAL A 19 8.93 -10.47 6.01
N GLU A 20 10.08 -11.10 6.32
CA GLU A 20 10.35 -12.52 6.05
C GLU A 20 9.39 -13.45 6.82
N GLU A 21 9.11 -13.16 8.09
CA GLU A 21 8.18 -13.94 8.93
C GLU A 21 6.73 -13.84 8.42
N ILE A 22 6.33 -12.69 7.84
CA ILE A 22 5.03 -12.54 7.15
C ILE A 22 4.95 -13.39 5.88
N VAL A 23 6.08 -13.63 5.17
CA VAL A 23 6.08 -14.49 3.97
C VAL A 23 6.02 -15.97 4.35
N GLU A 24 6.59 -16.36 5.48
CA GLU A 24 6.59 -17.76 5.93
C GLU A 24 5.21 -18.20 6.46
N ASP A 25 4.47 -17.34 7.17
CA ASP A 25 3.13 -17.66 7.72
C ASP A 25 2.04 -17.83 6.63
N LEU A 26 2.35 -17.48 5.37
CA LEU A 26 1.48 -17.72 4.21
C LEU A 26 1.63 -19.12 3.61
N ASN A 27 2.66 -19.89 3.97
CA ASN A 27 3.01 -21.14 3.28
C ASN A 27 2.37 -22.44 3.83
N GLU A 28 1.51 -22.38 4.85
CA GLU A 28 0.88 -23.59 5.45
C GLU A 28 -0.62 -23.76 5.16
N GLN A 29 -1.21 -22.98 4.25
CA GLN A 29 -2.60 -23.18 3.81
C GLN A 29 -2.61 -23.92 2.47
N GLU A 30 -3.55 -24.85 2.27
CA GLU A 30 -3.74 -25.55 0.99
C GLU A 30 -3.72 -24.53 -0.16
N ASP A 31 -2.73 -24.67 -1.05
CA ASP A 31 -2.52 -23.78 -2.20
C ASP A 31 -3.71 -23.91 -3.16
N ASP A 32 -4.73 -23.08 -2.94
CA ASP A 32 -5.90 -22.95 -3.80
C ASP A 32 -5.62 -22.06 -5.03
N GLY A 33 -4.33 -21.74 -5.28
CA GLY A 33 -3.87 -20.90 -6.37
C GLY A 33 -4.20 -19.42 -6.18
N ARG A 34 -4.57 -18.99 -4.96
CA ARG A 34 -4.83 -17.58 -4.62
C ARG A 34 -3.67 -16.95 -3.87
N LEU A 35 -3.55 -15.63 -4.00
CA LEU A 35 -2.50 -14.86 -3.32
C LEU A 35 -2.64 -14.85 -1.78
N PHE A 36 -3.88 -14.94 -1.29
CA PHE A 36 -4.23 -15.01 0.12
C PHE A 36 -5.65 -15.60 0.26
N PRO A 37 -6.07 -16.05 1.46
CA PRO A 37 -7.39 -16.64 1.65
C PRO A 37 -8.53 -15.73 1.16
N GLY A 38 -9.29 -16.19 0.16
CA GLY A 38 -10.37 -15.42 -0.47
C GLY A 38 -9.91 -14.26 -1.38
N GLY A 39 -8.62 -14.15 -1.66
CA GLY A 39 -8.00 -13.17 -2.54
C GLY A 39 -8.05 -13.55 -4.03
N PRO A 40 -7.51 -12.70 -4.91
CA PRO A 40 -7.45 -12.99 -6.33
C PRO A 40 -6.49 -14.16 -6.65
N ASN A 41 -6.78 -14.88 -7.72
CA ASN A 41 -5.87 -15.88 -8.28
C ASN A 41 -4.80 -15.25 -9.19
N GLU A 42 -3.86 -16.06 -9.70
CA GLU A 42 -2.77 -15.59 -10.56
C GLU A 42 -3.26 -14.83 -11.80
N GLU A 43 -4.26 -15.36 -12.51
CA GLU A 43 -4.85 -14.71 -13.69
C GLU A 43 -5.44 -13.33 -13.35
N GLU A 44 -6.18 -13.23 -12.24
CA GLU A 44 -6.75 -11.97 -11.76
C GLU A 44 -5.65 -10.96 -11.37
N ILE A 45 -4.54 -11.40 -10.80
CA ILE A 45 -3.39 -10.55 -10.46
C ILE A 45 -2.72 -10.02 -11.72
N GLU A 46 -2.53 -10.86 -12.73
CA GLU A 46 -1.99 -10.43 -14.03
C GLU A 46 -2.89 -9.37 -14.68
N GLU A 47 -4.20 -9.60 -14.70
CA GLU A 47 -5.15 -8.59 -15.17
C GLU A 47 -5.06 -7.27 -14.40
N LEU A 48 -4.92 -7.35 -13.07
CA LEU A 48 -4.79 -6.16 -12.22
C LEU A 48 -3.50 -5.41 -12.55
N LYS A 49 -2.35 -6.10 -12.69
CA LYS A 49 -1.08 -5.49 -13.09
C LYS A 49 -1.19 -4.81 -14.46
N VAL A 50 -1.83 -5.46 -15.44
CA VAL A 50 -2.07 -4.86 -16.76
C VAL A 50 -2.92 -3.59 -16.65
N LYS A 51 -3.99 -3.61 -15.83
CA LYS A 51 -4.88 -2.47 -15.61
C LYS A 51 -4.20 -1.31 -14.88
N THR A 52 -3.31 -1.58 -13.91
CA THR A 52 -2.64 -0.53 -13.12
C THR A 52 -1.42 0.07 -13.81
N GLY A 53 -0.84 -0.64 -14.79
CA GLY A 53 0.37 -0.24 -15.50
C GLY A 53 1.65 -0.91 -15.00
N GLY A 54 1.52 -2.10 -14.38
CA GLY A 54 2.61 -2.95 -13.92
C GLY A 54 2.90 -2.85 -12.42
N GLU A 55 2.55 -1.74 -11.79
CA GLU A 55 2.78 -1.50 -10.37
C GLU A 55 1.58 -1.96 -9.54
N LEU A 56 1.80 -2.93 -8.67
CA LEU A 56 0.78 -3.49 -7.77
C LEU A 56 1.44 -3.88 -6.45
N PHE A 57 0.91 -3.35 -5.36
CA PHE A 57 1.37 -3.55 -4.00
C PHE A 57 0.29 -4.26 -3.20
N MET A 58 0.71 -4.98 -2.16
CA MET A 58 -0.19 -5.62 -1.20
C MET A 58 0.10 -5.08 0.19
N THR A 59 -0.95 -4.75 0.94
CA THR A 59 -0.85 -4.39 2.35
C THR A 59 -1.91 -5.13 3.14
N ARG A 60 -1.50 -5.75 4.24
CA ARG A 60 -2.40 -6.34 5.23
C ARG A 60 -2.63 -5.32 6.34
N ILE A 61 -3.89 -5.00 6.62
CA ILE A 61 -4.28 -4.14 7.74
C ILE A 61 -5.23 -4.92 8.63
N ILE A 62 -4.74 -5.28 9.82
CA ILE A 62 -5.45 -6.14 10.77
C ILE A 62 -5.79 -7.50 10.11
N ASP A 63 -7.04 -7.71 9.72
CA ASP A 63 -7.55 -8.97 9.15
C ASP A 63 -7.91 -8.86 7.66
N SER A 64 -7.65 -7.70 7.02
CA SER A 64 -8.00 -7.44 5.62
C SER A 64 -6.75 -7.25 4.77
N TYR A 65 -6.77 -7.81 3.56
CA TYR A 65 -5.76 -7.61 2.53
C TYR A 65 -6.25 -6.59 1.50
N TYR A 66 -5.37 -5.66 1.14
CA TYR A 66 -5.63 -4.64 0.13
C TYR A 66 -4.58 -4.73 -0.97
N LEU A 67 -5.04 -4.69 -2.22
CA LEU A 67 -4.17 -4.52 -3.37
C LEU A 67 -4.35 -3.12 -3.92
N TRP A 68 -3.26 -2.44 -4.21
CA TRP A 68 -3.28 -1.05 -4.62
C TRP A 68 -2.09 -0.70 -5.50
N ARG A 69 -2.14 0.49 -6.12
CA ARG A 69 -1.06 1.03 -6.95
C ARG A 69 -0.71 2.46 -6.52
N PRO A 70 0.47 2.98 -6.92
CA PRO A 70 0.83 4.36 -6.65
C PRO A 70 -0.18 5.34 -7.24
N LEU A 71 -0.39 6.45 -6.51
CA LEU A 71 -1.22 7.57 -6.91
C LEU A 71 -0.50 8.37 -8.00
N LYS A 72 -1.16 8.52 -9.16
CA LYS A 72 -0.57 9.25 -10.28
C LYS A 72 -0.72 10.76 -10.07
N ARG A 73 0.22 11.53 -10.63
CA ARG A 73 0.24 12.99 -10.48
C ARG A 73 -1.05 13.70 -10.92
N LEU A 74 -1.70 13.21 -11.98
CA LEU A 74 -2.97 13.75 -12.46
C LEU A 74 -4.10 13.52 -11.44
N GLU A 75 -4.16 12.34 -10.85
CA GLU A 75 -5.18 11.94 -9.87
C GLU A 75 -5.01 12.72 -8.57
N TYR A 76 -3.78 12.84 -8.09
CA TYR A 76 -3.46 13.70 -6.95
C TYR A 76 -3.97 15.13 -7.18
N ARG A 77 -3.72 15.68 -8.37
CA ARG A 77 -4.21 17.01 -8.74
C ARG A 77 -5.74 17.09 -8.77
N GLU A 78 -6.43 16.05 -9.22
CA GLU A 78 -7.90 15.99 -9.20
C GLU A 78 -8.43 15.99 -7.77
N ILE A 79 -7.84 15.18 -6.88
CA ILE A 79 -8.21 15.09 -5.47
C ILE A 79 -7.99 16.43 -4.76
N MET A 80 -6.86 17.09 -5.02
CA MET A 80 -6.53 18.37 -4.39
C MET A 80 -7.40 19.54 -4.86
N ARG A 81 -8.07 19.40 -6.01
CA ARG A 81 -9.00 20.42 -6.53
C ARG A 81 -10.39 20.35 -5.92
N ILE A 82 -10.69 19.33 -5.11
CA ILE A 82 -11.98 19.23 -4.44
C ILE A 82 -12.06 20.33 -3.38
N GLU A 83 -12.94 21.31 -3.63
CA GLU A 83 -13.20 22.42 -2.72
C GLU A 83 -13.89 21.93 -1.45
N ASN A 84 -13.57 22.55 -0.31
CA ASN A 84 -14.15 22.24 1.01
C ASN A 84 -13.96 20.78 1.48
N ALA A 85 -13.09 20.01 0.85
CA ALA A 85 -12.68 18.71 1.37
C ALA A 85 -11.72 18.87 2.57
N ASP A 86 -11.95 18.11 3.62
CA ASP A 86 -11.01 17.96 4.73
C ASP A 86 -9.91 16.92 4.39
N SER A 87 -9.02 16.63 5.33
CA SER A 87 -7.97 15.62 5.13
C SER A 87 -8.57 14.22 4.97
N TYR A 88 -9.49 13.83 5.85
CA TYR A 88 -10.11 12.51 5.85
C TYR A 88 -10.83 12.19 4.53
N PHE A 89 -11.57 13.14 3.99
CA PHE A 89 -12.22 12.99 2.69
C PHE A 89 -11.19 12.79 1.57
N ARG A 90 -10.05 13.49 1.62
CA ARG A 90 -8.99 13.29 0.62
C ARG A 90 -8.32 11.92 0.77
N GLU A 91 -8.10 11.45 2.00
CA GLU A 91 -7.58 10.10 2.29
C GLU A 91 -8.49 9.03 1.68
N GLU A 92 -9.81 9.14 1.86
CA GLU A 92 -10.78 8.26 1.21
C GLU A 92 -10.69 8.33 -0.31
N LYS A 93 -10.55 9.53 -0.90
CA LYS A 93 -10.42 9.68 -2.36
C LYS A 93 -9.14 9.09 -2.93
N ILE A 94 -8.05 9.13 -2.17
CA ILE A 94 -6.81 8.44 -2.53
C ILE A 94 -7.05 6.94 -2.58
N CYS A 95 -7.66 6.37 -1.53
CA CYS A 95 -7.95 4.95 -1.47
C CYS A 95 -8.91 4.51 -2.59
N GLU A 96 -9.99 5.25 -2.83
CA GLU A 96 -10.95 4.97 -3.91
C GLU A 96 -10.30 4.97 -5.32
N LYS A 97 -9.24 5.74 -5.53
CA LYS A 97 -8.52 5.81 -6.82
C LYS A 97 -7.46 4.72 -6.97
N CYS A 98 -6.81 4.35 -5.88
CA CYS A 98 -5.60 3.54 -5.91
C CYS A 98 -5.81 2.07 -5.53
N VAL A 99 -6.79 1.78 -4.69
CA VAL A 99 -7.09 0.41 -4.25
C VAL A 99 -7.90 -0.31 -5.33
N VAL A 100 -7.38 -1.44 -5.77
CA VAL A 100 -7.99 -2.30 -6.80
C VAL A 100 -8.61 -3.57 -6.22
N TYR A 101 -8.20 -3.94 -5.01
CA TYR A 101 -8.83 -5.00 -4.22
C TYR A 101 -9.00 -4.56 -2.75
N PRO A 102 -10.19 -4.72 -2.16
CA PRO A 102 -11.39 -5.30 -2.76
C PRO A 102 -12.04 -4.35 -3.79
N LYS A 103 -12.79 -4.91 -4.74
CA LYS A 103 -13.41 -4.17 -5.87
C LYS A 103 -14.31 -3.00 -5.43
N ASN A 104 -14.81 -3.01 -4.19
CA ASN A 104 -15.64 -1.95 -3.62
C ASN A 104 -15.06 -1.40 -2.32
N VAL A 105 -13.81 -0.94 -2.39
CA VAL A 105 -13.13 -0.29 -1.27
C VAL A 105 -13.95 0.87 -0.69
N ALA A 106 -14.65 1.66 -1.53
CA ALA A 106 -15.45 2.80 -1.07
C ALA A 106 -16.51 2.41 -0.03
N LYS A 107 -17.17 1.25 -0.21
CA LYS A 107 -18.13 0.73 0.76
C LYS A 107 -17.43 0.32 2.06
N GLU A 108 -16.26 -0.31 1.96
CA GLU A 108 -15.49 -0.75 3.11
C GLU A 108 -14.97 0.43 3.94
N LEU A 109 -14.48 1.49 3.30
CA LEU A 109 -14.00 2.68 4.02
C LEU A 109 -15.13 3.38 4.78
N ARG A 110 -16.36 3.39 4.23
CA ARG A 110 -17.52 4.03 4.87
C ARG A 110 -18.12 3.23 6.03
N LEU A 111 -18.11 1.90 5.95
CA LEU A 111 -18.78 1.03 6.92
C LEU A 111 -17.80 0.32 7.86
N GLY A 112 -16.52 0.30 7.50
CA GLY A 112 -15.46 -0.41 8.19
C GLY A 112 -14.81 0.40 9.30
N ARG A 113 -13.60 0.00 9.65
CA ARG A 113 -12.82 0.64 10.72
C ARG A 113 -12.31 2.00 10.22
N ALA A 114 -12.50 3.05 11.02
CA ALA A 114 -12.20 4.44 10.63
C ALA A 114 -10.73 4.68 10.21
N GLY A 115 -9.77 3.94 10.79
CA GLY A 115 -8.35 4.13 10.51
C GLY A 115 -7.84 3.53 9.20
N ILE A 116 -8.65 2.76 8.47
CA ILE A 116 -8.21 2.08 7.24
C ILE A 116 -7.84 3.08 6.15
N ALA A 117 -8.67 4.11 5.94
CA ALA A 117 -8.42 5.13 4.91
C ALA A 117 -7.11 5.88 5.19
N THR A 118 -6.89 6.28 6.44
CA THR A 118 -5.68 6.98 6.85
C THR A 118 -4.43 6.13 6.60
N LEU A 119 -4.41 4.89 7.10
CA LEU A 119 -3.26 3.98 6.93
C LEU A 119 -2.98 3.67 5.45
N LEU A 120 -4.01 3.36 4.66
CA LEU A 120 -3.84 3.11 3.22
C LEU A 120 -3.34 4.36 2.50
N SER A 121 -3.91 5.52 2.78
CA SER A 121 -3.49 6.77 2.13
C SER A 121 -2.04 7.13 2.44
N GLU A 122 -1.55 6.80 3.64
CA GLU A 122 -0.17 7.01 4.08
C GLU A 122 0.79 6.13 3.28
N VAL A 123 0.58 4.80 3.28
CA VAL A 123 1.44 3.86 2.53
C VAL A 123 1.37 4.10 1.02
N ILE A 124 0.19 4.46 0.49
CA ILE A 124 0.04 4.85 -0.92
C ILE A 124 0.86 6.10 -1.21
N SER A 125 0.82 7.12 -0.34
CA SER A 125 1.56 8.37 -0.55
C SER A 125 3.07 8.16 -0.46
N GLU A 126 3.53 7.29 0.44
CA GLU A 126 4.93 6.91 0.53
C GLU A 126 5.45 6.29 -0.78
N GLU A 127 4.80 5.24 -1.27
CA GLU A 127 5.19 4.59 -2.54
C GLU A 127 4.91 5.44 -3.78
N SER A 128 4.08 6.48 -3.65
CA SER A 128 3.87 7.49 -4.71
C SER A 128 4.96 8.57 -4.73
N GLY A 129 5.96 8.48 -3.84
CA GLY A 129 7.09 9.41 -3.80
C GLY A 129 6.79 10.74 -3.10
N PHE A 130 5.83 10.78 -2.18
CA PHE A 130 5.59 11.97 -1.34
C PHE A 130 6.54 12.05 -0.13
N THR A 131 7.28 10.98 0.19
CA THR A 131 8.22 10.94 1.32
C THR A 131 9.69 11.04 0.87
N ASN A 132 10.54 11.46 1.81
CA ASN A 132 11.89 11.99 1.55
C ASN A 132 13.00 10.94 1.32
N ASN A 133 12.73 9.79 0.71
CA ASN A 133 13.79 8.84 0.35
C ASN A 133 14.56 9.30 -0.91
N VAL A 134 14.94 10.58 -0.93
CA VAL A 134 15.70 11.21 -2.01
C VAL A 134 17.19 11.09 -1.69
N GLN A 135 17.85 10.10 -2.28
CA GLN A 135 19.32 10.08 -2.32
C GLN A 135 19.80 11.04 -3.41
N SER A 136 20.16 12.25 -3.01
CA SER A 136 20.81 13.22 -3.91
C SER A 136 22.32 13.01 -3.91
N MET A 137 22.93 12.67 -5.05
CA MET A 137 24.37 12.79 -5.23
C MET A 137 24.73 14.16 -5.80
N LYS A 138 25.72 14.82 -5.18
CA LYS A 138 26.33 16.03 -5.73
C LYS A 138 27.34 15.60 -6.79
N LEU A 139 27.22 16.16 -8.00
CA LEU A 139 28.27 16.07 -9.04
C LEU A 139 29.46 16.96 -8.68
#